data_AF-A0A2T3MH98-F1
#
_entry.id   AF-A0A2T3MH98-F1
#
_cell.length_a   1.000
_cell.length_b   1.000
_cell.length_c   1.000
_cell.angle_alpha   90.00
_cell.angle_beta   90.00
_cell.angle_gamma   90.00
#
_symmetry.space_group_name_H-M   'P 1'
#
loop_
_entity.id
_entity.type
_entity.pdbx_description
1 polymer ?
#
loop_
_entity_poly.entity_id
_entity_poly.type
_entity_poly.pdbx_seq_one_letter_code
_entity_poly.pdbx_strand_id
1 'polypeptide(L)'
;MKKIAQCTGIIFIVGLFYVYLFQPNKDVYISPSFNKVESNMNTTSLDITSGEVAEIPYNFKQMIRDGTPSNNFDIYVAEDNIEGNPQLHGIYQPLPKTSLVNINLRTGEELWHYRPNLLNDVIKVQGVTVLPKESIVEFNEFLLTDLKIGDSLFLTLPSGLEQQIVIAKIDIITDKVTAWDLQNTRQQHIGKITKIDYLTEGSFITDNNEEYHLRTVNLKGWITTKNHLISNNNEAVKNNSNAFLHLIE
;
A
#
# COMPACT_ATOMS: atom_id res chain seq x y z
N MET A 1 -56.50 23.48 -19.80
CA MET A 1 -55.29 24.34 -19.88
C MET A 1 -55.20 25.22 -18.64
N LYS A 2 -53.97 25.43 -18.14
CA LYS A 2 -53.53 26.27 -17.01
C LYS A 2 -53.84 25.78 -15.59
N LYS A 3 -52.85 25.12 -14.98
CA LYS A 3 -52.36 25.33 -13.60
C LYS A 3 -51.02 24.57 -13.41
N ILE A 4 -50.02 24.94 -14.22
CA ILE A 4 -48.61 24.54 -14.03
C ILE A 4 -47.82 25.85 -13.95
N ALA A 5 -47.85 26.52 -12.79
CA ALA A 5 -47.09 27.76 -12.58
C ALA A 5 -46.90 28.15 -11.10
N GLN A 6 -47.01 27.21 -10.14
CA GLN A 6 -46.89 27.56 -8.70
C GLN A 6 -45.94 26.66 -7.89
N CYS A 7 -45.23 25.71 -8.50
CA CYS A 7 -44.25 24.86 -7.78
C CYS A 7 -42.79 25.29 -7.97
N THR A 8 -42.48 26.23 -8.87
CA THR A 8 -41.09 26.68 -9.12
C THR A 8 -40.60 27.74 -8.13
N GLY A 9 -41.50 28.49 -7.48
CA GLY A 9 -41.12 29.52 -6.51
C GLY A 9 -40.65 28.97 -5.16
N ILE A 10 -41.20 27.85 -4.70
CA ILE A 10 -40.87 27.27 -3.38
C ILE A 10 -39.50 26.60 -3.41
N ILE A 11 -39.12 25.97 -4.53
CA ILE A 11 -37.81 25.32 -4.70
C ILE A 11 -36.67 26.36 -4.69
N PHE A 12 -36.90 27.56 -5.22
CA PHE A 12 -35.90 28.64 -5.23
C PHE A 12 -35.64 29.23 -3.83
N ILE A 13 -36.65 29.30 -2.97
CA ILE A 13 -36.53 29.86 -1.60
C ILE A 13 -35.79 28.88 -0.68
N VAL A 14 -36.02 27.57 -0.82
CA VAL A 14 -35.31 26.54 -0.03
C VAL A 14 -33.84 26.43 -0.45
N GLY A 15 -33.54 26.57 -1.76
CA GLY A 15 -32.16 26.57 -2.26
C GLY A 15 -31.32 27.76 -1.75
N LEU A 16 -31.92 28.94 -1.64
CA LEU A 16 -31.24 30.13 -1.09
C LEU A 16 -31.00 30.03 0.43
N PHE A 17 -31.88 29.38 1.19
CA PHE A 17 -31.67 29.14 2.62
C PHE A 17 -30.52 28.15 2.91
N TYR A 18 -30.31 27.14 2.04
CA TYR A 18 -29.17 26.22 2.17
C TYR A 18 -27.83 26.91 1.88
N VAL A 19 -27.77 27.82 0.91
CA VAL A 19 -26.54 28.58 0.63
C VAL A 19 -26.19 29.54 1.77
N TYR A 20 -27.19 30.08 2.47
CA TYR A 20 -26.96 30.99 3.61
C TYR A 20 -26.55 30.27 4.90
N LEU A 21 -27.02 29.04 5.13
CA LEU A 21 -26.63 28.23 6.30
C LEU A 21 -25.27 27.51 6.12
N PHE A 22 -24.78 27.37 4.89
CA PHE A 22 -23.49 26.74 4.57
C PHE A 22 -22.47 27.72 3.97
N GLN A 23 -22.45 28.97 4.46
CA GLN A 23 -21.27 29.80 4.26
C GLN A 23 -20.10 29.21 5.08
N PRO A 24 -18.95 28.90 4.45
CA PRO A 24 -17.78 28.49 5.19
C PRO A 24 -17.31 29.67 6.03
N ASN A 25 -17.35 29.48 7.35
CA ASN A 25 -16.83 30.43 8.32
C ASN A 25 -15.36 30.68 7.98
N LYS A 26 -15.04 31.88 7.50
CA LYS A 26 -13.66 32.33 7.39
C LYS A 26 -13.16 32.56 8.81
N ASP A 27 -11.94 32.09 9.04
CA ASP A 27 -11.09 32.32 10.21
C ASP A 27 -11.32 31.41 11.43
N VAL A 28 -10.64 30.26 11.42
CA VAL A 28 -9.78 29.87 12.56
C VAL A 28 -8.53 29.17 12.01
N TYR A 29 -7.48 29.95 11.73
CA TYR A 29 -6.12 29.41 11.65
C TYR A 29 -5.67 29.12 13.08
N ILE A 30 -5.77 27.86 13.52
CA ILE A 30 -5.05 27.42 14.73
C ILE A 30 -3.62 27.16 14.30
N SER A 31 -2.76 28.15 14.49
CA SER A 31 -1.31 27.97 14.39
C SER A 31 -0.90 26.98 15.50
N PRO A 32 -0.27 25.84 15.21
CA PRO A 32 0.30 25.01 16.27
C PRO A 32 1.42 25.82 16.94
N SER A 33 1.24 26.16 18.22
CA SER A 33 2.33 26.71 19.02
C SER A 33 3.33 25.60 19.28
N PHE A 34 4.43 25.59 18.52
CA PHE A 34 5.61 24.84 18.91
C PHE A 34 6.20 25.48 20.16
N ASN A 35 5.93 24.89 21.32
CA ASN A 35 6.71 25.19 22.51
C ASN A 35 8.15 24.73 22.22
N LYS A 36 9.04 25.71 22.03
CA LYS A 36 10.48 25.50 21.93
C LYS A 36 10.94 24.85 23.23
N VAL A 37 11.16 23.53 23.19
CA VAL A 37 11.93 22.86 24.25
C VAL A 37 13.38 23.24 23.97
N GLU A 38 13.93 24.15 24.79
CA GLU A 38 15.36 24.45 24.77
C GLU A 38 16.13 23.22 25.24
N SER A 39 16.62 22.45 24.28
CA SER A 39 17.65 21.45 24.50
C SER A 39 18.97 22.19 24.70
N ASN A 40 19.36 22.39 25.96
CA ASN A 40 20.74 22.73 26.32
C ASN A 40 21.64 21.52 26.02
N MET A 41 22.09 21.40 24.77
CA MET A 41 23.26 20.59 24.45
C MET A 41 24.48 21.50 24.39
N ASN A 42 25.38 21.31 25.35
CA ASN A 42 26.72 21.88 25.31
C ASN A 42 27.42 21.37 24.03
N THR A 43 27.64 22.27 23.08
CA THR A 43 28.44 22.03 21.88
C THR A 43 29.91 21.88 22.26
N THR A 44 30.37 20.63 22.38
CA THR A 44 31.80 20.34 22.24
C THR A 44 32.09 20.23 20.75
N SER A 45 32.87 21.17 20.22
CA SER A 45 33.30 21.20 18.81
C SER A 45 34.11 19.94 18.47
N LEU A 46 33.62 19.14 17.52
CA LEU A 46 34.37 18.03 16.94
C LEU A 46 35.25 18.58 15.80
N ASP A 47 36.56 18.55 16.04
CA ASP A 47 37.61 18.85 15.07
C ASP A 47 37.67 17.72 14.03
N ILE A 48 37.34 18.03 12.77
CA ILE A 48 37.15 17.06 11.68
C ILE A 48 38.47 16.75 10.95
N THR A 49 39.63 17.02 11.59
CA THR A 49 40.95 16.84 10.98
C THR A 49 41.85 15.80 11.65
N SER A 50 41.28 14.73 12.21
CA SER A 50 42.03 13.54 12.62
C SER A 50 41.32 12.27 12.17
N GLY A 51 42.03 11.39 11.46
CA GLY A 51 41.57 10.05 11.08
C GLY A 51 41.49 9.09 12.27
N GLU A 52 40.98 9.56 13.40
CA GLU A 52 40.73 8.77 14.60
C GLU A 52 39.39 8.06 14.46
N VAL A 53 39.46 6.79 14.03
CA VAL A 53 38.37 5.84 14.23
C VAL A 53 38.21 5.68 15.74
N ALA A 54 37.06 6.07 16.29
CA ALA A 54 36.76 5.89 17.71
C ALA A 54 36.96 4.42 18.11
N GLU A 55 37.71 4.18 19.20
CA GLU A 55 37.94 2.83 19.69
C GLU A 55 36.62 2.15 20.05
N ILE A 56 36.48 0.89 19.66
CA ILE A 56 35.31 0.07 19.98
C ILE A 56 35.14 0.03 21.51
N PRO A 57 33.97 0.39 22.05
CA PRO A 57 33.73 0.36 23.49
C PRO A 57 34.03 -1.03 24.07
N TYR A 58 34.68 -1.07 25.23
CA TYR A 58 35.16 -2.30 25.89
C TYR A 58 34.06 -3.39 26.05
N ASN A 59 32.80 -2.96 26.11
CA ASN A 59 31.59 -3.74 26.32
C ASN A 59 30.80 -4.06 25.03
N PHE A 60 31.33 -3.75 23.84
CA PHE A 60 30.66 -4.01 22.56
C PHE A 60 30.37 -5.50 22.33
N LYS A 61 31.29 -6.40 22.75
CA LYS A 61 31.07 -7.85 22.68
C LYS A 61 30.03 -8.38 23.68
N GLN A 62 29.78 -7.66 24.77
CA GLN A 62 28.73 -8.01 25.74
C GLN A 62 27.35 -7.55 25.26
N MET A 63 27.24 -6.38 24.61
CA MET A 63 25.98 -5.92 24.00
C MET A 63 25.45 -6.88 22.92
N ILE A 64 26.34 -7.59 22.22
CA ILE A 64 25.95 -8.60 21.22
C ILE A 64 25.47 -9.90 21.89
N ARG A 65 25.84 -10.16 23.16
CA ARG A 65 25.51 -11.40 23.88
C ARG A 65 24.29 -11.27 24.81
N ASP A 66 24.03 -10.08 25.35
CA ASP A 66 22.94 -9.84 26.31
C ASP A 66 21.63 -9.39 25.64
N GLY A 67 21.59 -9.31 24.31
CA GLY A 67 20.37 -9.09 23.53
C GLY A 67 19.63 -10.39 23.25
N THR A 68 19.07 -11.04 24.26
CA THR A 68 17.88 -11.88 23.99
C THR A 68 16.72 -10.90 23.87
N PRO A 69 16.12 -10.67 22.68
CA PRO A 69 15.00 -9.75 22.58
C PRO A 69 13.83 -10.31 23.40
N SER A 70 13.45 -9.56 24.43
CA SER A 70 12.14 -9.73 25.07
C SER A 70 11.08 -9.43 24.00
N ASN A 71 10.30 -10.43 23.63
CA ASN A 71 9.20 -10.38 22.66
C ASN A 71 8.07 -9.43 23.11
N ASN A 72 8.27 -8.10 23.10
CA ASN A 72 7.17 -7.18 23.42
C ASN A 72 7.32 -5.77 22.81
N PHE A 73 7.95 -5.63 21.64
CA PHE A 73 7.81 -4.42 20.83
C PHE A 73 7.70 -4.79 19.35
N ASP A 74 6.50 -4.64 18.78
CA ASP A 74 6.24 -4.70 17.35
C ASP A 74 6.94 -3.52 16.67
N ILE A 75 8.19 -3.72 16.28
CA ILE A 75 8.92 -2.85 15.38
C ILE A 75 9.15 -3.66 14.11
N TYR A 76 8.30 -3.44 13.10
CA TYR A 76 8.49 -4.02 11.78
C TYR A 76 9.67 -3.33 11.10
N VAL A 77 10.83 -3.96 11.16
CA VAL A 77 11.94 -3.71 10.24
C VAL A 77 11.72 -4.63 9.05
N ALA A 78 11.70 -4.08 7.83
CA ALA A 78 11.66 -4.89 6.62
C ALA A 78 12.94 -5.73 6.59
N GLU A 79 12.79 -7.05 6.78
CA GLU A 79 13.90 -7.98 6.62
C GLU A 79 14.38 -7.94 5.17
N ASP A 80 15.70 -7.84 5.00
CA ASP A 80 16.33 -7.99 3.70
C ASP A 80 15.93 -9.34 3.12
N ASN A 81 15.28 -9.27 1.97
CA ASN A 81 14.93 -10.35 1.05
C ASN A 81 15.86 -11.59 1.13
N ILE A 82 15.50 -12.58 1.96
CA ILE A 82 16.03 -13.96 1.92
C ILE A 82 15.00 -14.89 1.27
N GLU A 83 14.21 -14.41 0.30
CA GLU A 83 13.43 -15.30 -0.55
C GLU A 83 14.20 -15.56 -1.85
N GLY A 84 15.32 -16.27 -1.69
CA GLY A 84 16.23 -16.66 -2.76
C GLY A 84 17.15 -17.83 -2.42
N ASN A 85 16.93 -18.55 -1.31
CA ASN A 85 17.73 -19.74 -0.96
C ASN A 85 16.83 -20.99 -0.83
N PRO A 86 16.82 -21.90 -1.83
CA PRO A 86 15.97 -23.10 -1.80
C PRO A 86 16.43 -24.20 -0.82
N GLN A 87 17.36 -23.94 0.11
CA GLN A 87 18.05 -25.01 0.86
C GLN A 87 17.76 -25.09 2.37
N LEU A 88 16.71 -24.45 2.91
CA LEU A 88 16.43 -24.49 4.36
C LEU A 88 15.08 -25.10 4.78
N HIS A 89 14.45 -25.90 3.92
CA HIS A 89 13.34 -26.76 4.36
C HIS A 89 13.63 -28.24 4.06
N GLY A 90 13.67 -29.02 5.14
CA GLY A 90 13.93 -30.45 5.12
C GLY A 90 12.91 -31.22 4.27
N ILE A 91 13.42 -32.30 3.67
CA ILE A 91 12.70 -33.36 2.96
C ILE A 91 11.79 -32.82 1.83
N TYR A 92 12.34 -32.87 0.60
CA TYR A 92 11.58 -32.84 -0.64
C TYR A 92 10.39 -33.82 -0.55
N GLN A 93 9.20 -33.28 -0.26
CA GLN A 93 7.98 -33.90 -0.72
C GLN A 93 7.92 -33.67 -2.23
N PRO A 94 7.73 -34.70 -3.06
CA PRO A 94 7.57 -34.49 -4.49
C PRO A 94 6.39 -33.54 -4.71
N LEU A 95 6.62 -32.50 -5.53
CA LEU A 95 5.57 -31.62 -6.03
C LEU A 95 4.35 -32.50 -6.42
N PRO A 96 3.14 -32.17 -5.96
CA PRO A 96 1.97 -32.89 -6.42
C PRO A 96 1.92 -32.77 -7.93
N LYS A 97 1.91 -33.95 -8.56
CA LYS A 97 1.67 -34.18 -9.99
C LYS A 97 0.63 -33.18 -10.48
N THR A 98 0.97 -32.43 -11.54
CA THR A 98 0.14 -31.43 -12.20
C THR A 98 -1.30 -31.93 -12.31
N SER A 99 -2.12 -31.48 -11.36
CA SER A 99 -3.56 -31.69 -11.43
C SER A 99 -4.02 -30.82 -12.58
N LEU A 100 -4.69 -31.43 -13.57
CA LEU A 100 -5.43 -30.68 -14.58
C LEU A 100 -6.59 -29.98 -13.85
N VAL A 101 -6.30 -28.85 -13.23
CA VAL A 101 -7.33 -27.97 -12.70
C VAL A 101 -8.09 -27.47 -13.91
N ASN A 102 -9.39 -27.78 -13.96
CA ASN A 102 -10.25 -27.32 -15.03
C ASN A 102 -10.33 -25.78 -14.93
N ILE A 103 -9.67 -25.08 -15.85
CA ILE A 103 -9.57 -23.61 -15.80
C ILE A 103 -10.92 -23.03 -16.24
N ASN A 104 -11.56 -22.31 -15.34
CA ASN A 104 -12.82 -21.63 -15.63
C ASN A 104 -12.53 -20.16 -15.95
N LEU A 105 -12.63 -19.77 -17.22
CA LEU A 105 -12.36 -18.40 -17.63
C LEU A 105 -13.55 -17.49 -17.32
N ARG A 106 -13.35 -16.51 -16.43
CA ARG A 106 -14.33 -15.45 -16.12
C ARG A 106 -14.09 -14.25 -17.04
N THR A 107 -14.84 -14.19 -18.14
CA THR A 107 -14.74 -13.08 -19.11
C THR A 107 -15.61 -11.90 -18.69
N GLY A 108 -15.11 -10.68 -18.88
CA GLY A 108 -15.85 -9.43 -18.66
C GLY A 108 -15.97 -8.95 -17.20
N GLU A 109 -15.33 -9.65 -16.25
CA GLU A 109 -15.29 -9.24 -14.83
C GLU A 109 -13.90 -8.68 -14.50
N GLU A 110 -13.82 -7.42 -14.07
CA GLU A 110 -12.58 -6.79 -13.60
C GLU A 110 -12.49 -6.84 -12.07
N LEU A 111 -11.33 -7.26 -11.56
CA LEU A 111 -11.05 -7.31 -10.12
C LEU A 111 -10.94 -5.92 -9.49
N TRP A 112 -10.61 -4.92 -10.30
CA TRP A 112 -10.57 -3.53 -9.91
C TRP A 112 -10.93 -2.64 -11.09
N HIS A 113 -11.49 -1.49 -10.78
CA HIS A 113 -11.79 -0.47 -11.77
C HIS A 113 -10.95 0.77 -11.50
N TYR A 114 -10.43 1.39 -12.56
CA TYR A 114 -9.71 2.65 -12.43
C TYR A 114 -10.64 3.79 -12.02
N ARG A 115 -10.21 4.56 -11.02
CA ARG A 115 -10.93 5.70 -10.45
C ARG A 115 -10.00 6.90 -10.19
N PRO A 116 -9.50 7.57 -11.25
CA PRO A 116 -8.60 8.72 -11.11
C PRO A 116 -9.13 9.85 -10.20
N ASN A 117 -10.46 9.98 -10.11
CA ASN A 117 -11.14 10.97 -9.27
C ASN A 117 -10.99 10.72 -7.76
N LEU A 118 -10.58 9.50 -7.34
CA LEU A 118 -10.36 9.16 -5.94
C LEU A 118 -8.94 9.46 -5.44
N LEU A 119 -8.06 10.01 -6.30
CA LEU A 119 -6.64 10.24 -5.97
C LEU A 119 -6.45 10.96 -4.63
N ASN A 120 -7.13 12.09 -4.43
CA ASN A 120 -6.99 12.89 -3.22
C ASN A 120 -7.42 12.13 -1.95
N ASP A 121 -8.49 11.34 -2.05
CA ASP A 121 -8.99 10.52 -0.94
C ASP A 121 -7.99 9.40 -0.60
N VAL A 122 -7.44 8.74 -1.62
CA VAL A 122 -6.44 7.67 -1.44
C VAL A 122 -5.16 8.22 -0.82
N ILE A 123 -4.65 9.36 -1.30
CA ILE A 123 -3.48 10.04 -0.72
C ILE A 123 -3.73 10.36 0.76
N LYS A 124 -4.89 10.95 1.07
CA LYS A 124 -5.24 11.36 2.44
C LYS A 124 -5.34 10.18 3.40
N VAL A 125 -5.95 9.08 2.97
CA VAL A 125 -6.19 7.90 3.83
C VAL A 125 -4.94 7.04 3.98
N GLN A 126 -4.15 6.88 2.91
CA GLN A 126 -3.05 5.91 2.89
C GLN A 126 -1.67 6.54 3.00
N GLY A 127 -1.56 7.88 3.01
CA GLY A 127 -0.30 8.59 3.20
C GLY A 127 0.71 8.47 2.05
N VAL A 128 0.28 8.01 0.87
CA VAL A 128 1.14 7.92 -0.31
C VAL A 128 1.12 9.26 -1.04
N THR A 129 2.28 9.90 -1.22
CA THR A 129 2.36 11.31 -1.67
C THR A 129 2.35 11.50 -3.18
N VAL A 130 2.80 10.51 -3.98
CA VAL A 130 3.00 10.70 -5.44
C VAL A 130 2.62 9.43 -6.24
N LEU A 131 1.32 9.13 -6.35
CA LEU A 131 0.89 8.06 -7.26
C LEU A 131 0.34 8.65 -8.56
N PRO A 132 0.65 8.03 -9.71
CA PRO A 132 0.05 8.44 -10.96
C PRO A 132 -1.46 8.12 -10.95
N LYS A 133 -2.25 8.88 -11.71
CA LYS A 133 -3.73 8.80 -11.64
C LYS A 133 -4.26 7.45 -12.10
N GLU A 134 -3.56 6.83 -13.04
CA GLU A 134 -3.77 5.48 -13.55
C GLU A 134 -3.46 4.39 -12.53
N SER A 135 -2.84 4.71 -11.39
CA SER A 135 -2.68 3.74 -10.29
C SER A 135 -3.90 3.65 -9.39
N ILE A 136 -4.85 4.58 -9.48
CA ILE A 136 -5.96 4.67 -8.51
C ILE A 136 -7.10 3.76 -8.90
N VAL A 137 -7.49 2.90 -7.95
CA VAL A 137 -8.46 1.83 -8.19
C VAL A 137 -9.52 1.70 -7.09
N GLU A 138 -10.66 1.14 -7.49
CA GLU A 138 -11.71 0.64 -6.63
C GLU A 138 -11.90 -0.86 -6.86
N PHE A 139 -11.74 -1.64 -5.81
CA PHE A 139 -11.73 -3.10 -5.82
C PHE A 139 -13.15 -3.66 -5.91
N ASN A 140 -13.32 -4.70 -6.73
CA ASN A 140 -14.57 -5.45 -6.82
C ASN A 140 -14.57 -6.56 -5.77
N GLU A 141 -15.09 -6.26 -4.59
CA GLU A 141 -15.12 -7.19 -3.45
C GLU A 141 -15.90 -8.46 -3.76
N PHE A 142 -17.06 -8.32 -4.41
CA PHE A 142 -17.94 -9.45 -4.75
C PHE A 142 -17.21 -10.44 -5.66
N LEU A 143 -16.51 -9.93 -6.68
CA LEU A 143 -15.74 -10.78 -7.55
C LEU A 143 -14.66 -11.54 -6.77
N LEU A 144 -13.84 -10.84 -5.97
CA LEU A 144 -12.76 -11.47 -5.19
C LEU A 144 -13.28 -12.60 -4.31
N THR A 145 -14.40 -12.38 -3.61
CA THR A 145 -14.98 -13.39 -2.71
C THR A 145 -15.64 -14.56 -3.44
N ASP A 146 -16.09 -14.35 -4.67
CA ASP A 146 -16.74 -15.38 -5.50
C ASP A 146 -15.74 -16.25 -6.28
N LEU A 147 -14.45 -15.87 -6.29
CA LEU A 147 -13.40 -16.64 -6.96
C LEU A 147 -13.21 -18.01 -6.33
N LYS A 148 -13.05 -19.01 -7.20
CA LYS A 148 -12.77 -20.40 -6.83
C LYS A 148 -11.40 -20.83 -7.35
N ILE A 149 -10.83 -21.85 -6.73
CA ILE A 149 -9.60 -22.49 -7.25
C ILE A 149 -9.86 -22.95 -8.69
N GLY A 150 -8.97 -22.57 -9.60
CA GLY A 150 -9.09 -22.82 -11.03
C GLY A 150 -9.78 -21.73 -11.83
N ASP A 151 -10.41 -20.74 -11.17
CA ASP A 151 -10.93 -19.57 -11.88
C ASP A 151 -9.75 -18.78 -12.49
N SER A 152 -9.94 -18.29 -13.71
CA SER A 152 -9.01 -17.44 -14.43
C SER A 152 -9.66 -16.13 -14.80
N LEU A 153 -8.91 -15.04 -14.65
CA LEU A 153 -9.35 -13.68 -14.98
C LEU A 153 -8.22 -12.88 -15.63
N PHE A 154 -8.59 -11.85 -16.40
CA PHE A 154 -7.66 -10.87 -16.93
C PHE A 154 -7.58 -9.67 -16.00
N LEU A 155 -6.36 -9.28 -15.65
CA LEU A 155 -6.07 -8.09 -14.88
C LEU A 155 -5.57 -7.00 -15.82
N THR A 156 -6.31 -5.91 -15.95
CA THR A 156 -5.81 -4.70 -16.60
C THR A 156 -4.87 -3.97 -15.64
N LEU A 157 -3.66 -3.66 -16.11
CA LEU A 157 -2.60 -3.00 -15.36
C LEU A 157 -2.54 -1.50 -15.67
N PRO A 158 -1.95 -0.66 -14.78
CA PRO A 158 -1.82 0.78 -15.00
C PRO A 158 -1.17 1.17 -16.34
N SER A 159 -0.28 0.31 -16.86
CA SER A 159 0.36 0.48 -18.17
C SER A 159 -0.58 0.26 -19.36
N GLY A 160 -1.80 -0.24 -19.12
CA GLY A 160 -2.74 -0.71 -20.15
C GLY A 160 -2.50 -2.15 -20.60
N LEU A 161 -1.45 -2.81 -20.10
CA LEU A 161 -1.22 -4.23 -20.35
C LEU A 161 -2.24 -5.09 -19.60
N GLU A 162 -2.55 -6.26 -20.17
CA GLU A 162 -3.38 -7.26 -19.51
C GLU A 162 -2.50 -8.44 -19.04
N GLN A 163 -2.74 -8.90 -17.81
CA GLN A 163 -2.15 -10.10 -17.25
C GLN A 163 -3.25 -11.11 -16.97
N GLN A 164 -3.20 -12.28 -17.62
CA GLN A 164 -4.08 -13.38 -17.24
C GLN A 164 -3.53 -14.06 -15.99
N ILE A 165 -4.40 -14.27 -15.00
CA ILE A 165 -4.07 -15.00 -13.78
C ILE A 165 -5.00 -16.21 -13.61
N VAL A 166 -4.57 -17.15 -12.77
CA VAL A 166 -5.33 -18.31 -12.32
C VAL A 166 -5.27 -18.37 -10.79
N ILE A 167 -6.40 -18.59 -10.14
CA ILE A 167 -6.47 -18.79 -8.69
C ILE A 167 -6.00 -20.21 -8.37
N ALA A 168 -4.81 -20.33 -7.82
CA ALA A 168 -4.18 -21.62 -7.55
C ALA A 168 -4.58 -22.20 -6.20
N LYS A 169 -4.78 -21.33 -5.21
CA LYS A 169 -5.11 -21.70 -3.84
C LYS A 169 -5.89 -20.58 -3.17
N ILE A 170 -6.79 -20.96 -2.26
CA ILE A 170 -7.49 -20.03 -1.38
C ILE A 170 -7.30 -20.52 0.05
N ASP A 171 -6.68 -19.68 0.88
CA ASP A 171 -6.42 -19.95 2.30
C ASP A 171 -7.30 -19.04 3.16
N ILE A 172 -8.25 -19.63 3.88
CA ILE A 172 -9.02 -18.94 4.92
C ILE A 172 -8.25 -19.12 6.23
N ILE A 173 -7.53 -18.08 6.64
CA ILE A 173 -6.63 -18.10 7.80
C ILE A 173 -7.42 -17.80 9.08
N THR A 174 -8.31 -16.81 9.01
CA THR A 174 -9.28 -16.48 10.08
C THR A 174 -10.61 -16.05 9.45
N ASP A 175 -11.61 -15.73 10.27
CA ASP A 175 -12.86 -15.11 9.81
C ASP A 175 -12.65 -13.74 9.13
N LYS A 176 -11.50 -13.11 9.36
CA LYS A 176 -11.15 -11.79 8.80
C LYS A 176 -10.05 -11.83 7.74
N VAL A 177 -9.34 -12.95 7.61
CA VAL A 177 -8.15 -13.05 6.77
C VAL A 177 -8.29 -14.18 5.77
N THR A 178 -8.31 -13.81 4.49
CA THR A 178 -8.33 -14.75 3.36
C THR A 178 -7.23 -14.37 2.38
N ALA A 179 -6.50 -15.37 1.88
CA ALA A 179 -5.45 -15.18 0.89
C ALA A 179 -5.73 -16.02 -0.38
N TRP A 180 -5.41 -15.45 -1.54
CA TRP A 180 -5.51 -16.08 -2.84
C TRP A 180 -4.11 -16.14 -3.46
N ASP A 181 -3.60 -17.35 -3.70
CA ASP A 181 -2.36 -17.54 -4.44
C ASP A 181 -2.63 -17.45 -5.94
N LEU A 182 -1.82 -16.66 -6.62
CA LEU A 182 -1.94 -16.38 -8.04
C LEU A 182 -0.93 -17.19 -8.83
N GLN A 183 -1.37 -17.73 -9.97
CA GLN A 183 -0.51 -18.33 -10.98
C GLN A 183 -0.73 -17.68 -12.35
N ASN A 184 0.28 -17.75 -13.22
CA ASN A 184 0.09 -17.47 -14.64
C ASN A 184 -0.43 -18.71 -15.40
N THR A 185 -0.67 -18.57 -16.70
CA THR A 185 -1.15 -19.65 -17.57
C THR A 185 -0.16 -20.81 -17.73
N ARG A 186 1.10 -20.62 -17.32
CA ARG A 186 2.15 -21.65 -17.27
C ARG A 186 2.20 -22.36 -15.90
N GLN A 187 1.23 -22.12 -15.02
CA GLN A 187 1.14 -22.67 -13.67
C GLN A 187 2.31 -22.26 -12.77
N GLN A 188 3.00 -21.17 -13.12
CA GLN A 188 4.04 -20.60 -12.28
C GLN A 188 3.37 -19.72 -11.23
N HIS A 189 3.76 -19.87 -9.97
CA HIS A 189 3.35 -18.93 -8.93
C HIS A 189 3.87 -17.54 -9.28
N ILE A 190 2.99 -16.55 -9.25
CA ILE A 190 3.34 -15.17 -9.60
C ILE A 190 3.10 -14.19 -8.45
N GLY A 191 2.35 -14.57 -7.42
CA GLY A 191 2.06 -13.65 -6.33
C GLY A 191 0.84 -14.04 -5.51
N LYS A 192 0.36 -13.10 -4.71
CA LYS A 192 -0.71 -13.30 -3.73
C LYS A 192 -1.53 -12.03 -3.55
N ILE A 193 -2.83 -12.22 -3.33
CA ILE A 193 -3.73 -11.19 -2.81
C ILE A 193 -4.21 -11.65 -1.44
N THR A 194 -4.17 -10.77 -0.46
CA THR A 194 -4.63 -11.02 0.91
C THR A 194 -5.64 -9.96 1.30
N LYS A 195 -6.80 -10.39 1.79
CA LYS A 195 -7.79 -9.52 2.42
C LYS A 195 -7.70 -9.67 3.93
N ILE A 196 -7.67 -8.56 4.64
CA ILE A 196 -7.65 -8.43 6.10
C ILE A 196 -8.76 -7.45 6.48
N ASP A 197 -9.93 -7.96 6.85
CA ASP A 197 -11.11 -7.13 7.16
C ASP A 197 -11.44 -6.16 6.00
N TYR A 198 -11.30 -4.85 6.21
CA TYR A 198 -11.53 -3.80 5.21
C TYR A 198 -10.29 -3.45 4.35
N LEU A 199 -9.15 -4.09 4.60
CA LEU A 199 -7.89 -3.90 3.90
C LEU A 199 -7.70 -5.03 2.88
N THR A 200 -7.29 -4.70 1.66
CA THR A 200 -6.80 -5.69 0.69
C THR A 200 -5.41 -5.29 0.24
N GLU A 201 -4.48 -6.22 0.27
CA GLU A 201 -3.10 -6.05 -0.14
C GLU A 201 -2.72 -7.16 -1.11
N GLY A 202 -1.71 -6.92 -1.94
CA GLY A 202 -1.20 -7.96 -2.79
C GLY A 202 0.04 -7.55 -3.54
N SER A 203 0.74 -8.53 -4.05
CA SER A 203 1.81 -8.35 -5.02
C SER A 203 1.78 -9.47 -6.03
N PHE A 204 2.21 -9.16 -7.25
CA PHE A 204 2.42 -10.17 -8.27
C PHE A 204 3.44 -9.72 -9.32
N ILE A 205 4.09 -10.69 -9.93
CA ILE A 205 5.03 -10.52 -11.03
C ILE A 205 4.31 -10.86 -12.33
N THR A 206 4.36 -9.96 -13.29
CA THR A 206 3.77 -10.14 -14.62
C THR A 206 4.66 -10.98 -15.52
N ASP A 207 4.12 -11.46 -16.65
CA ASP A 207 4.88 -12.25 -17.62
C ASP A 207 6.06 -11.48 -18.27
N ASN A 208 6.05 -10.15 -18.22
CA ASN A 208 7.19 -9.29 -18.61
C ASN A 208 8.16 -8.98 -17.45
N ASN A 209 8.03 -9.70 -16.33
CA ASN A 209 8.91 -9.61 -15.16
C ASN A 209 8.87 -8.27 -14.41
N GLU A 210 7.73 -7.58 -14.45
CA GLU A 210 7.48 -6.37 -13.68
C GLU A 210 6.70 -6.72 -12.40
N GLU A 211 7.15 -6.21 -11.26
CA GLU A 211 6.51 -6.46 -9.97
C GLU A 211 5.51 -5.36 -9.64
N TYR A 212 4.24 -5.75 -9.49
CA TYR A 212 3.16 -4.88 -9.07
C TYR A 212 2.79 -5.14 -7.62
N HIS A 213 2.42 -4.06 -6.94
CA HIS A 213 1.86 -4.09 -5.61
C HIS A 213 0.52 -3.36 -5.61
N LEU A 214 -0.39 -3.80 -4.76
CA LEU A 214 -1.67 -3.16 -4.54
C LEU A 214 -1.98 -3.03 -3.06
N ARG A 215 -2.72 -1.98 -2.73
CA ARG A 215 -3.29 -1.76 -1.40
C ARG A 215 -4.60 -1.01 -1.51
N THR A 216 -5.65 -1.50 -0.86
CA THR A 216 -6.95 -0.82 -0.75
C THR A 216 -7.44 -0.80 0.69
N VAL A 217 -8.11 0.28 1.07
CA VAL A 217 -8.78 0.47 2.35
C VAL A 217 -10.22 0.82 2.06
N ASN A 218 -11.18 0.04 2.58
CA ASN A 218 -12.60 0.17 2.20
C ASN A 218 -12.77 0.15 0.68
N LEU A 219 -12.13 -0.85 0.04
CA LEU A 219 -12.12 -1.10 -1.41
C LEU A 219 -11.41 -0.04 -2.27
N LYS A 220 -11.00 1.10 -1.71
CA LYS A 220 -10.37 2.18 -2.48
C LYS A 220 -8.87 2.22 -2.23
N GLY A 221 -8.09 2.37 -3.29
CA GLY A 221 -6.65 2.47 -3.12
C GLY A 221 -5.88 2.53 -4.41
N TRP A 222 -4.78 1.81 -4.45
CA TRP A 222 -3.83 1.89 -5.54
C TRP A 222 -3.27 0.54 -5.95
N ILE A 223 -2.85 0.47 -7.21
CA ILE A 223 -1.99 -0.55 -7.79
C ILE A 223 -0.88 0.14 -8.59
N THR A 224 0.37 -0.21 -8.32
CA THR A 224 1.51 0.37 -9.03
C THR A 224 2.71 -0.57 -9.02
N THR A 225 3.72 -0.21 -9.79
CA THR A 225 4.96 -0.96 -9.91
C THR A 225 5.83 -0.74 -8.67
N LYS A 226 6.62 -1.75 -8.30
CA LYS A 226 7.64 -1.63 -7.24
C LYS A 226 8.58 -0.45 -7.47
N ASN A 227 8.96 -0.20 -8.72
CA ASN A 227 9.82 0.92 -9.09
C ASN A 227 9.20 2.28 -8.74
N HIS A 228 7.89 2.46 -8.98
CA HIS A 228 7.20 3.68 -8.57
C HIS A 228 7.15 3.82 -7.05
N LEU A 229 6.91 2.72 -6.30
CA LEU A 229 6.95 2.77 -4.84
C LEU A 229 8.31 3.18 -4.29
N ILE A 230 9.40 2.62 -4.85
CA ILE A 230 10.78 2.99 -4.47
C ILE A 230 11.04 4.46 -4.80
N SER A 231 10.65 4.93 -5.98
CA SER A 231 10.81 6.34 -6.38
C SER A 231 10.09 7.28 -5.41
N ASN A 232 8.84 6.96 -5.05
CA ASN A 232 8.05 7.75 -4.11
C ASN A 232 8.69 7.80 -2.72
N ASN A 233 9.17 6.66 -2.24
CA ASN A 233 9.86 6.59 -0.96
C ASN A 233 11.14 7.44 -0.97
N ASN A 234 11.94 7.36 -2.03
CA ASN A 234 13.15 8.16 -2.17
C ASN A 234 12.85 9.67 -2.17
N GLU A 235 11.79 10.09 -2.85
CA GLU A 235 11.35 11.48 -2.83
C GLU A 235 10.89 11.92 -1.43
N ALA A 236 10.11 11.09 -0.73
CA ALA A 236 9.69 11.35 0.64
C ALA A 236 10.88 11.48 1.60
N VAL A 237 11.84 10.56 1.51
CA VAL A 237 13.10 10.62 2.28
C VAL A 237 13.84 11.91 1.97
N LYS A 238 14.05 12.25 0.69
CA LYS A 238 14.74 13.47 0.28
C LYS A 238 14.06 14.73 0.82
N ASN A 239 12.73 14.81 0.73
CA ASN A 239 11.96 15.94 1.23
C ASN A 239 12.07 16.08 2.76
N ASN A 240 12.04 14.97 3.48
CA ASN A 240 12.24 14.95 4.92
C ASN A 240 13.68 15.37 5.29
N SER A 241 14.70 14.87 4.59
CA SER A 241 16.10 15.25 4.83
C SER A 241 16.35 16.73 4.54
N ASN A 242 15.75 17.28 3.48
CA ASN A 242 15.89 18.69 3.11
C ASN A 242 15.46 19.65 4.23
N ALA A 243 14.46 19.28 5.03
CA ALA A 243 13.98 20.10 6.14
C ALA A 243 15.06 20.31 7.24
N PHE A 244 16.06 19.42 7.31
CA PHE A 244 17.10 19.44 8.34
C PHE A 244 18.48 19.84 7.79
N LEU A 245 18.60 20.18 6.50
CA LEU A 245 19.89 20.56 5.90
C LEU A 245 20.54 21.75 6.62
N HIS A 246 19.72 22.71 7.08
CA HIS A 246 20.18 23.88 7.84
C HIS A 246 20.78 23.56 9.22
N LEU A 247 20.68 22.32 9.72
CA LEU A 247 21.29 21.88 10.98
C LEU A 247 22.70 21.29 10.78
N ILE A 248 23.11 21.09 9.52
CA ILE A 248 24.39 20.47 9.13
C ILE A 248 25.33 21.53 8.50
N GLU A 249 24.82 22.75 8.27
CA GLU A 249 25.61 23.95 7.90
C GLU A 249 26.04 24.73 9.16
#